data_AF-A0A9P3LKH9-F1
#
_entry.id   AF-A0A9P3LKH9-F1
#
_cell.length_a   1.000
_cell.length_b   1.000
_cell.length_c   1.000
_cell.angle_alpha   90.00
_cell.angle_beta   90.00
_cell.angle_gamma   90.00
#
_symmetry.space_group_name_H-M   'P 1'
#
loop_
_entity.id
_entity.type
_entity.pdbx_description
1 polymer ?
#
loop_
_entity_poly.entity_id
_entity_poly.type
_entity_poly.pdbx_seq_one_letter_code
_entity_poly.pdbx_strand_id
1 'polypeptide(L)'
;MSQASIELQQELQAFQIGNFSNVALLVLVFYEYVITIDQEIACVWQRKVTAASALLLSTRWVMVVYQGYNWVTPSNVSEFHCCRRLGPPDNVILWISFAQLALFSGLRVYALWRESRFRLVMCAVVVALGLVQIGTNLYAMFRTQTQYVGAPFFSCSWSVDVPEDLNTM
;
A
#
# COMPACT_ATOMS: atom_id res chain seq x y z
N MET A 1 15.43 -28.18 21.57
CA MET A 1 16.25 -26.95 21.65
C MET A 1 16.70 -26.45 20.28
N SER A 2 17.15 -27.29 19.35
CA SER A 2 17.53 -26.85 17.99
C SER A 2 16.38 -26.27 17.16
N GLN A 3 15.16 -26.81 17.30
CA GLN A 3 14.02 -26.37 16.50
C GLN A 3 13.55 -24.95 16.84
N ALA A 4 13.39 -24.65 18.14
CA ALA A 4 13.02 -23.30 18.61
C ALA A 4 14.06 -22.22 18.23
N SER A 5 15.36 -22.57 18.19
CA SER A 5 16.40 -21.62 17.74
C SER A 5 16.34 -21.33 16.24
N ILE A 6 15.93 -22.31 15.42
CA ILE A 6 15.79 -22.14 13.96
C ILE A 6 14.58 -21.26 13.65
N GLU A 7 13.44 -21.50 14.30
CA GLU A 7 12.22 -20.69 14.13
C GLU A 7 12.48 -19.22 14.50
N LEU A 8 13.18 -18.96 15.61
CA LEU A 8 13.54 -17.59 16.01
C LEU A 8 14.43 -16.89 14.97
N GLN A 9 15.36 -17.61 14.35
CA GLN A 9 16.23 -17.06 13.31
C GLN A 9 15.47 -16.70 12.04
N GLN A 10 14.47 -17.51 11.65
CA GLN A 10 13.62 -17.24 10.49
C GLN A 10 12.79 -15.97 10.68
N GLU A 11 12.17 -15.81 11.85
CA GLU A 11 11.39 -14.62 12.20
C GLU A 11 12.26 -13.35 12.19
N LEU A 12 13.49 -13.43 12.73
CA LEU A 12 14.43 -12.32 12.70
C LEU A 12 14.83 -11.93 11.28
N GLN A 13 15.10 -12.92 10.41
CA GLN A 13 15.43 -12.66 9.01
C GLN A 13 14.26 -12.00 8.27
N ALA A 14 13.04 -12.48 8.46
CA ALA A 14 11.85 -11.87 7.87
C ALA A 14 11.70 -10.39 8.29
N PHE A 15 11.92 -10.11 9.58
CA PHE A 15 11.88 -8.74 10.10
C PHE A 15 12.98 -7.85 9.51
N GLN A 16 14.21 -8.35 9.41
CA GLN A 16 15.33 -7.62 8.80
C GLN A 16 15.07 -7.31 7.32
N ILE A 17 14.57 -8.28 6.56
CA ILE A 17 14.19 -8.11 5.15
C ILE A 17 13.14 -7.01 5.00
N GLY A 18 12.14 -6.98 5.89
CA GLY A 18 11.11 -5.94 5.90
C GLY A 18 11.71 -4.54 6.11
N ASN A 19 12.63 -4.39 7.06
CA ASN A 19 13.29 -3.10 7.32
C ASN A 19 14.17 -2.64 6.15
N PHE A 20 14.99 -3.54 5.59
CA PHE A 20 15.81 -3.21 4.43
C PHE A 20 14.96 -2.83 3.20
N SER A 21 13.83 -3.52 3.00
CA SER A 21 12.89 -3.20 1.94
C SER A 21 12.29 -1.81 2.10
N ASN A 22 11.90 -1.43 3.32
CA ASN A 22 11.37 -0.08 3.60
C ASN A 22 12.38 1.03 3.33
N VAL A 23 13.65 0.84 3.71
CA VAL A 23 14.73 1.79 3.40
C VAL A 23 14.95 1.87 1.89
N ALA A 24 15.00 0.74 1.19
CA ALA A 24 15.17 0.71 -0.26
C ALA A 24 14.01 1.44 -0.97
N LEU A 25 12.77 1.25 -0.52
CA LEU A 25 11.60 1.96 -1.02
C LEU A 25 11.69 3.47 -0.76
N LEU A 26 12.17 3.90 0.41
CA LEU A 26 12.37 5.33 0.69
C LEU A 26 13.35 5.95 -0.30
N VAL A 27 14.50 5.29 -0.49
CA VAL A 27 15.54 5.76 -1.43
C VAL A 27 14.99 5.82 -2.85
N LEU A 28 14.22 4.81 -3.27
CA LEU A 28 13.62 4.77 -4.59
C LEU A 28 12.60 5.90 -4.80
N VAL A 29 11.69 6.10 -3.84
CA VAL A 29 10.70 7.20 -3.90
C VAL A 29 11.39 8.55 -3.94
N PHE A 30 12.42 8.75 -3.11
CA PHE A 30 13.18 9.99 -3.09
C PHE A 30 13.91 10.23 -4.41
N TYR A 31 14.59 9.19 -4.94
CA TYR A 31 15.28 9.26 -6.22
C TYR A 31 14.32 9.62 -7.36
N GLU A 32 13.18 8.93 -7.45
CA GLU A 32 12.18 9.18 -8.48
C GLU A 32 11.63 10.61 -8.38
N TYR A 33 11.36 11.10 -7.16
CA TYR A 33 10.88 12.46 -6.93
C TYR A 33 11.89 13.50 -7.44
N VAL A 34 13.18 13.35 -7.09
CA VAL A 34 14.23 14.29 -7.49
C VAL A 34 14.37 14.38 -9.01
N ILE A 35 14.37 13.26 -9.74
CA ILE A 35 14.60 13.29 -11.19
C ILE A 35 13.41 13.80 -12.01
N THR A 36 12.21 13.81 -11.42
CA THR A 36 10.97 14.09 -12.15
C THR A 36 10.26 15.36 -11.69
N ILE A 37 10.76 16.02 -10.64
CA ILE A 37 10.19 17.27 -10.14
C ILE A 37 10.20 18.38 -11.19
N ASP A 38 11.25 18.47 -12.02
CA ASP A 38 11.33 19.43 -13.13
C ASP A 38 10.18 19.23 -14.13
N GLN A 39 9.89 17.98 -14.47
CA GLN A 39 8.79 17.65 -15.37
C GLN A 39 7.43 17.93 -14.73
N GLU A 40 7.29 17.68 -13.41
CA GLU A 40 6.07 17.95 -12.64
C GLU A 40 5.77 19.45 -12.59
N ILE A 41 6.77 20.29 -12.32
CA ILE A 41 6.64 21.75 -12.30
C ILE A 41 6.24 22.26 -13.71
N ALA A 42 6.93 21.81 -14.75
CA ALA A 42 6.66 22.25 -16.12
C ALA A 42 5.28 21.81 -16.64
N CYS A 43 4.82 20.60 -16.29
CA CYS A 43 3.58 20.03 -16.84
C CYS A 43 2.34 20.34 -16.00
N VAL A 44 2.47 20.46 -14.67
CA VAL A 44 1.32 20.60 -13.77
C VAL A 44 1.22 21.99 -13.17
N TRP A 45 2.34 22.60 -12.79
CA TRP A 45 2.34 23.90 -12.11
C TRP A 45 2.29 25.07 -13.10
N GLN A 46 2.90 24.92 -14.28
CA GLN A 46 2.93 25.96 -15.31
C GLN A 46 1.79 25.88 -16.34
N ARG A 47 0.95 24.85 -16.30
CA ARG A 47 -0.14 24.63 -17.28
C ARG A 47 -1.48 24.35 -16.59
N LYS A 48 -2.56 24.36 -17.36
CA LYS A 48 -3.91 24.03 -16.85
C LYS A 48 -3.92 22.59 -16.35
N VAL A 49 -4.27 22.39 -15.08
CA VAL A 49 -4.41 21.06 -14.46
C VAL A 49 -5.54 20.31 -15.17
N THR A 50 -5.20 19.20 -15.83
CA THR A 50 -6.17 18.27 -16.42
C THR A 50 -6.46 17.13 -15.46
N ALA A 51 -7.57 16.40 -15.67
CA ALA A 51 -7.91 15.22 -14.85
C ALA A 51 -6.79 14.16 -14.86
N ALA A 52 -6.11 13.96 -15.98
CA ALA A 52 -4.97 13.06 -16.08
C ALA A 52 -3.75 13.57 -15.29
N SER A 53 -3.47 14.87 -15.35
CA SER A 53 -2.41 15.51 -14.55
C SER A 53 -2.67 15.40 -13.05
N ALA A 54 -3.92 15.61 -12.62
CA ALA A 54 -4.32 15.47 -11.22
C ALA A 54 -4.19 14.02 -10.73
N LEU A 55 -4.56 13.03 -11.56
CA LEU A 55 -4.40 11.62 -11.23
C LEU A 55 -2.93 11.22 -11.07
N LEU A 56 -2.07 11.66 -11.98
CA LEU A 56 -0.62 11.43 -11.92
C LEU A 56 -0.01 12.07 -10.66
N LEU A 57 -0.39 13.31 -10.35
CA LEU A 57 0.11 14.01 -9.17
C LEU A 57 -0.38 13.32 -7.89
N SER A 58 -1.65 12.90 -7.84
CA SER A 58 -2.17 12.15 -6.70
C SER A 58 -1.39 10.87 -6.42
N THR A 59 -0.93 10.17 -7.46
CA THR A 59 -0.20 8.89 -7.30
C THR A 59 1.18 9.12 -6.72
N ARG A 60 1.87 10.16 -7.17
CA ARG A 60 3.20 10.52 -6.70
C ARG A 60 3.20 11.01 -5.26
N TRP A 61 2.30 11.92 -4.93
CA TRP A 61 2.23 12.48 -3.59
C TRP A 61 1.77 11.45 -2.55
N VAL A 62 0.95 10.47 -2.93
CA VAL A 62 0.60 9.34 -2.05
C VAL A 62 1.83 8.54 -1.62
N MET A 63 2.77 8.26 -2.53
CA MET A 63 4.03 7.56 -2.19
C MET A 63 4.92 8.39 -1.26
N VAL A 64 5.07 9.69 -1.53
CA VAL A 64 5.89 10.59 -0.70
C VAL A 64 5.29 10.75 0.70
N VAL A 65 3.97 10.94 0.79
CA VAL A 65 3.27 11.08 2.07
C VAL A 65 3.36 9.78 2.89
N TYR A 66 3.23 8.62 2.24
CA TYR A 66 3.39 7.32 2.90
C TYR A 66 4.77 7.18 3.55
N GLN A 67 5.83 7.47 2.79
CA GLN A 67 7.18 7.39 3.34
C GLN A 67 7.43 8.47 4.41
N GLY A 68 6.93 9.68 4.21
CA GLY A 68 6.97 10.72 5.26
C GLY A 68 6.32 10.25 6.56
N TYR A 69 5.15 9.61 6.50
CA TYR A 69 4.46 9.08 7.67
C TYR A 69 5.25 7.95 8.37
N ASN A 70 5.78 7.00 7.61
CA ASN A 70 6.54 5.87 8.14
C ASN A 70 7.80 6.30 8.89
N TRP A 71 8.46 7.36 8.42
CA TRP A 71 9.75 7.82 8.97
C TRP A 71 9.64 8.94 10.00
N VAL A 72 8.57 9.76 9.98
CA VAL A 72 8.38 10.87 10.93
C VAL A 72 7.76 10.41 12.26
N THR A 73 7.02 9.29 12.28
CA THR A 73 6.42 8.80 13.53
C THR A 73 7.48 8.10 14.40
N PRO A 74 7.64 8.48 15.69
CA PRO A 74 8.68 7.94 16.56
C PRO A 74 8.53 6.43 16.75
N SER A 75 9.65 5.69 16.62
CA SER A 75 9.77 4.22 16.69
C SER A 75 9.53 3.61 18.08
N ASN A 76 8.95 4.36 19.02
CA ASN A 76 8.61 3.84 20.33
C ASN A 76 7.37 2.96 20.20
N VAL A 77 7.58 1.69 19.87
CA VAL A 77 6.52 0.69 19.70
C VAL A 77 5.97 0.35 21.09
N SER A 78 5.08 1.20 21.58
CA SER A 78 4.21 0.90 22.72
C SER A 78 3.04 0.03 22.24
N GLU A 79 2.43 -0.72 23.14
CA GLU A 79 1.21 -1.51 22.89
C GLU A 79 0.10 -0.66 22.25
N PHE A 80 -0.02 0.61 22.67
CA PHE A 80 -0.94 1.59 22.10
C PHE A 80 -0.58 2.01 20.66
N HIS A 81 0.70 2.03 20.31
CA HIS A 81 1.17 2.39 18.97
C HIS A 81 1.00 1.27 17.96
N CYS A 82 0.93 -0.02 18.33
CA CYS A 82 0.63 -1.08 17.37
C CYS A 82 -0.79 -0.97 16.80
N CYS A 83 -1.79 -0.74 17.67
CA CYS A 83 -3.17 -0.52 17.24
C CYS A 83 -3.35 0.79 16.46
N ARG A 84 -2.53 1.81 16.72
CA ARG A 84 -2.61 3.14 16.09
C ARG A 84 -1.80 3.26 14.80
N ARG A 85 -0.58 2.70 14.75
CA ARG A 85 0.33 2.75 13.58
C ARG A 85 -0.25 2.00 12.39
N LEU A 86 -0.94 0.88 12.64
CA LEU A 86 -1.43 -0.02 11.59
C LEU A 86 -2.95 0.03 11.34
N GLY A 87 -3.69 0.76 12.18
CA GLY A 87 -5.15 0.78 12.10
C GLY A 87 -5.74 1.62 10.95
N PRO A 88 -5.33 2.89 10.72
CA PRO A 88 -5.96 3.70 9.66
C PRO A 88 -5.15 4.07 8.38
N PRO A 89 -3.92 4.63 8.41
CA PRO A 89 -3.37 5.31 7.22
C PRO A 89 -2.72 4.38 6.18
N ASP A 90 -2.03 3.31 6.60
CA ASP A 90 -1.34 2.41 5.66
C ASP A 90 -2.34 1.71 4.73
N ASN A 91 -3.46 1.24 5.29
CA ASN A 91 -4.54 0.62 4.52
C ASN A 91 -5.21 1.63 3.58
N VAL A 92 -5.45 2.86 4.03
CA VAL A 92 -6.06 3.90 3.19
C VAL A 92 -5.15 4.25 2.00
N ILE A 93 -3.85 4.38 2.24
CA ILE A 93 -2.86 4.66 1.19
C ILE A 93 -2.78 3.51 0.18
N LEU A 94 -2.84 2.26 0.66
CA LEU A 94 -2.89 1.08 -0.18
C LEU A 94 -4.15 1.07 -1.07
N TRP A 95 -5.31 1.41 -0.51
CA TRP A 95 -6.58 1.42 -1.26
C TRP A 95 -6.61 2.53 -2.29
N ILE A 96 -6.07 3.71 -1.96
CA ILE A 96 -5.88 4.80 -2.91
C ILE A 96 -4.98 4.35 -4.06
N SER A 97 -3.89 3.63 -3.75
CA SER A 97 -2.96 3.10 -4.74
C SER A 97 -3.62 2.07 -5.67
N PHE A 98 -4.47 1.17 -5.15
CA PHE A 98 -5.25 0.23 -5.97
C PHE A 98 -6.28 0.94 -6.84
N ALA A 99 -6.97 1.96 -6.31
CA ALA A 99 -7.90 2.77 -7.08
C ALA A 99 -7.18 3.50 -8.22
N GLN A 100 -6.01 4.08 -7.96
CA GLN A 100 -5.17 4.72 -8.97
C GLN A 100 -4.74 3.72 -10.05
N LEU A 101 -4.27 2.53 -9.68
CA LEU A 101 -3.89 1.47 -10.61
C LEU A 101 -5.06 1.03 -11.50
N ALA A 102 -6.24 0.82 -10.92
CA ALA A 102 -7.44 0.45 -11.65
C ALA A 102 -7.84 1.54 -12.66
N LEU A 103 -7.77 2.83 -12.25
CA LEU A 103 -8.05 3.96 -13.12
C LEU A 103 -7.05 4.08 -14.27
N PHE A 104 -5.74 3.96 -14.01
CA PHE A 104 -4.72 3.99 -15.08
C PHE A 104 -4.88 2.83 -16.06
N SER A 105 -5.18 1.63 -15.56
CA SER A 105 -5.45 0.48 -16.41
C SER A 105 -6.67 0.72 -17.31
N GLY A 106 -7.78 1.20 -16.72
CA GLY A 106 -9.00 1.55 -17.46
C GLY A 106 -8.77 2.65 -18.49
N LEU A 107 -8.05 3.71 -18.14
CA LEU A 107 -7.70 4.81 -19.05
C LEU A 107 -6.86 4.35 -20.24
N ARG A 108 -5.92 3.42 -20.04
CA ARG A 108 -5.14 2.82 -21.13
C ARG A 108 -6.03 2.05 -22.09
N VAL A 109 -6.94 1.24 -21.57
CA VAL A 109 -7.92 0.49 -22.39
C VAL A 109 -8.88 1.44 -23.11
N TYR A 110 -9.32 2.51 -22.45
CA TYR A 110 -10.13 3.55 -23.08
C TYR A 110 -9.42 4.21 -24.26
N ALA A 111 -8.12 4.49 -24.13
CA ALA A 111 -7.31 5.08 -25.19
C ALA A 111 -7.09 4.12 -26.38
N LEU A 112 -6.91 2.82 -26.12
CA LEU A 112 -6.74 1.78 -27.15
C LEU A 112 -7.99 1.62 -28.03
N TRP A 113 -9.20 1.71 -27.45
CA TRP A 113 -10.47 1.53 -28.17
C TRP A 113 -11.13 2.84 -28.61
N ARG A 114 -10.33 3.86 -28.96
CA ARG A 114 -10.80 5.23 -29.22
C ARG A 114 -11.99 5.33 -30.19
N GLU A 115 -12.05 4.47 -31.22
CA GLU A 115 -13.09 4.49 -32.27
C GLU A 115 -14.28 3.55 -32.03
N SER A 116 -14.21 2.63 -31.05
CA SER A 116 -15.30 1.67 -30.82
C SER A 116 -16.34 2.22 -29.84
N ARG A 117 -17.63 1.94 -30.11
CA ARG A 117 -18.76 2.27 -29.20
C ARG A 117 -18.63 1.59 -27.84
N PHE A 118 -17.87 0.49 -27.77
CA PHE A 118 -17.69 -0.30 -26.54
C PHE A 118 -16.55 0.17 -25.64
N ARG A 119 -15.87 1.28 -25.97
CA ARG A 119 -14.71 1.79 -25.19
C ARG A 119 -15.02 2.04 -23.70
N LEU A 120 -16.21 2.56 -23.40
CA LEU A 120 -16.65 2.83 -22.03
C LEU A 120 -16.96 1.54 -21.29
N VAL A 121 -17.55 0.55 -21.97
CA VAL A 121 -17.87 -0.74 -21.38
C VAL A 121 -16.60 -1.48 -20.99
N MET A 122 -15.60 -1.55 -21.87
CA MET A 122 -14.33 -2.22 -21.58
C MET A 122 -13.54 -1.51 -20.48
N CYS A 123 -13.51 -0.17 -20.49
CA CYS A 123 -12.93 0.61 -19.40
C CYS A 123 -13.63 0.31 -18.06
N ALA A 124 -14.97 0.30 -18.03
CA ALA A 124 -15.74 -0.01 -16.84
C ALA A 124 -15.48 -1.43 -16.32
N VAL A 125 -15.38 -2.42 -17.22
CA VAL A 125 -15.04 -3.81 -16.85
C VAL A 125 -13.66 -3.87 -16.21
N VAL A 126 -12.65 -3.22 -16.80
CA VAL A 126 -11.28 -3.21 -16.26
C VAL A 126 -11.21 -2.53 -14.90
N VAL A 127 -11.91 -1.40 -14.74
CA VAL A 127 -11.99 -0.70 -13.45
C VAL A 127 -12.71 -1.57 -12.43
N ALA A 128 -13.84 -2.19 -12.79
CA ALA A 128 -14.59 -3.07 -11.89
C ALA A 128 -13.75 -4.27 -11.42
N LEU A 129 -12.98 -4.88 -12.32
CA LEU A 129 -12.04 -5.95 -11.98
C LEU A 129 -10.93 -5.46 -11.04
N GLY A 130 -10.43 -4.24 -11.22
CA GLY A 130 -9.44 -3.62 -10.33
C GLY A 130 -9.99 -3.25 -8.94
N LEU A 131 -11.30 -2.97 -8.84
CA LEU A 131 -11.96 -2.73 -7.55
C LEU A 131 -12.10 -4.01 -6.71
N VAL A 132 -12.01 -5.20 -7.33
CA VAL A 132 -12.05 -6.48 -6.61
C VAL A 132 -10.92 -6.55 -5.59
N GLN A 133 -9.71 -6.08 -5.92
CA GLN A 133 -8.60 -6.02 -4.97
C GLN A 133 -8.92 -5.14 -3.77
N ILE A 134 -9.67 -4.05 -3.93
CA ILE A 134 -10.07 -3.21 -2.80
C ILE A 134 -11.03 -3.99 -1.89
N GLY A 135 -12.02 -4.68 -2.47
CA GLY A 135 -12.99 -5.47 -1.72
C GLY A 135 -12.35 -6.63 -0.94
N THR A 136 -11.41 -7.36 -1.53
CA THR A 136 -10.74 -8.48 -0.85
C THR A 136 -9.83 -8.01 0.27
N ASN A 137 -9.07 -6.93 0.06
CA ASN A 137 -8.21 -6.37 1.11
C ASN A 137 -9.02 -5.74 2.25
N LEU A 138 -10.15 -5.09 1.95
CA LEU A 138 -11.09 -4.59 2.95
C LEU A 138 -11.64 -5.73 3.81
N TYR A 139 -12.06 -6.82 3.19
CA TYR A 139 -12.57 -8.00 3.90
C TYR A 139 -11.51 -8.62 4.80
N ALA A 140 -10.28 -8.77 4.29
CA ALA A 140 -9.16 -9.27 5.08
C ALA A 140 -8.89 -8.38 6.31
N MET A 141 -8.92 -7.06 6.13
CA MET A 141 -8.68 -6.10 7.22
C MET A 141 -9.68 -6.25 8.37
N PHE A 142 -10.97 -6.44 8.08
CA PHE A 142 -11.98 -6.65 9.12
C PHE A 142 -11.79 -7.95 9.91
N ARG A 143 -11.03 -8.89 9.35
CA ARG A 143 -10.76 -10.20 9.96
C ARG A 143 -9.37 -10.30 10.57
N THR A 144 -8.51 -9.30 10.39
CA THR A 144 -7.18 -9.29 11.00
C THR A 144 -7.20 -8.56 12.33
N GLN A 145 -6.77 -9.23 13.40
CA GLN A 145 -6.43 -8.59 14.67
C GLN A 145 -4.92 -8.31 14.74
N THR A 146 -4.56 -7.22 15.41
CA THR A 146 -3.17 -6.84 15.64
C THR A 146 -2.81 -7.07 17.09
N GLN A 147 -1.72 -7.79 17.33
CA GLN A 147 -1.20 -8.03 18.68
C GLN A 147 0.21 -7.47 18.81
N TYR A 148 0.54 -6.97 20.01
CA TYR A 148 1.89 -6.51 20.31
C TYR A 148 2.77 -7.68 20.72
N VAL A 149 3.89 -7.84 20.03
CA VAL A 149 4.94 -8.81 20.37
C VAL A 149 6.04 -8.08 21.12
N GLY A 150 6.22 -8.43 22.40
CA GLY A 150 7.25 -7.86 23.25
C GLY A 150 8.67 -8.29 22.87
N ALA A 151 9.59 -8.28 23.85
CA ALA A 151 10.97 -8.73 23.64
C ALA A 151 11.00 -10.16 23.06
N PRO A 152 11.89 -10.46 22.09
CA PRO A 152 12.99 -9.63 21.59
C PRO A 152 12.63 -8.72 20.39
N PHE A 153 11.41 -8.81 19.86
CA PHE A 153 11.07 -8.21 18.56
C PHE A 153 10.48 -6.80 18.67
N PHE A 154 9.79 -6.49 19.78
CA PHE A 154 9.15 -5.19 20.02
C PHE A 154 8.37 -4.69 18.79
N SER A 155 7.53 -5.56 18.23
CA SER A 155 6.87 -5.39 16.94
C SER A 155 5.37 -5.68 17.02
N CYS A 156 4.64 -5.45 15.93
CA CYS A 156 3.22 -5.79 15.82
C CYS A 156 3.10 -7.05 14.94
N SER A 157 2.33 -8.03 15.40
CA SER A 157 1.92 -9.19 14.60
C SER A 157 0.45 -9.09 14.21
N TRP A 158 0.08 -9.74 13.11
CA TRP A 158 -1.30 -9.86 12.63
C TRP A 158 -1.74 -11.31 12.69
N SER A 159 -2.91 -11.56 13.26
CA SER A 159 -3.57 -12.86 13.26
C SER A 159 -4.93 -12.73 12.60
N VAL A 160 -5.31 -13.70 11.76
CA VAL A 160 -6.66 -13.75 11.19
C VAL A 160 -7.59 -14.37 12.24
N ASP A 161 -8.69 -13.69 12.55
CA ASP A 161 -9.81 -14.25 13.29
C ASP A 161 -10.48 -15.35 12.46
N VAL A 162 -10.10 -16.58 12.78
CA VAL A 162 -10.78 -17.79 12.30
C VAL A 162 -11.96 -18.05 13.24
N PRO A 163 -13.20 -18.19 12.75
CA PRO A 163 -14.34 -18.53 13.59
C PRO A 163 -14.10 -19.90 14.24
N GLU A 164 -14.43 -20.05 15.52
CA GLU A 164 -14.15 -21.27 16.29
C GLU A 164 -14.74 -22.54 15.63
N ASP A 165 -15.82 -22.41 14.85
CA ASP A 165 -16.44 -23.50 14.10
C ASP A 165 -15.54 -24.16 13.04
N LEU A 166 -14.47 -23.49 12.57
CA LEU A 166 -13.54 -24.05 11.58
C LEU A 166 -12.36 -24.81 12.20
N ASN A 167 -12.07 -24.62 13.49
CA ASN A 167 -10.95 -25.28 14.17
C ASN A 167 -11.30 -26.68 14.69
N THR A 168 -12.54 -27.14 14.50
CA THR A 168 -13.06 -28.42 15.01
C THR A 168 -13.30 -29.48 13.92
N MET A 169 -12.87 -29.23 12.68
CA MET A 169 -12.91 -30.20 11.57
C MET A 169 -11.54 -30.81 11.29
#